data_AF-A0A7S1VQQ1-F1
#
_entry.id   AF-A0A7S1VQQ1-F1
#
_cell.length_a   1.000
_cell.length_b   1.000
_cell.length_c   1.000
_cell.angle_alpha   90.00
_cell.angle_beta   90.00
_cell.angle_gamma   90.00
#
_symmetry.space_group_name_H-M   'P 1'
#
loop_
_entity.id
_entity.type
_entity.pdbx_description
1 polymer ?
#
loop_
_entity_poly.entity_id
_entity_poly.type
_entity_poly.pdbx_seq_one_letter_code
_entity_poly.pdbx_strand_id
1 'polypeptide(L)'
;MAAMVGAVSKTRKDGHGTVSMVDPTPAQLGLSYAACMKTDREDGLYTTVVCTRSGEALGLVYSSKESVVAALECGRGVYYSRSRKGLWRKGDTSGHYQTLHRLDLDCDGDALRFTVTQR
;
A
#
# COMPACT_ATOMS: atom_id res chain seq x y z
N MET A 1 3.31 -19.72 5.81
CA MET A 1 1.95 -19.56 6.38
C MET A 1 1.23 -18.53 5.53
N ALA A 2 0.16 -18.92 4.82
CA ALA A 2 -0.69 -17.95 4.14
C ALA A 2 -1.54 -17.22 5.19
N ALA A 3 -1.45 -15.89 5.26
CA ALA A 3 -2.32 -15.10 6.12
C ALA A 3 -3.72 -15.09 5.49
N MET A 4 -4.65 -15.86 6.08
CA MET A 4 -6.06 -15.82 5.71
C MET A 4 -6.70 -14.56 6.28
N VAL A 5 -7.49 -13.85 5.47
CA VAL A 5 -8.28 -12.70 5.93
C VAL A 5 -9.74 -13.13 6.02
N GLY A 6 -10.44 -12.67 7.06
CA GLY A 6 -11.86 -12.94 7.23
C GLY A 6 -12.70 -12.10 6.28
N ALA A 7 -13.51 -12.73 5.42
CA ALA A 7 -14.57 -12.06 4.70
C ALA A 7 -15.81 -11.98 5.61
N VAL A 8 -16.27 -10.77 5.91
CA VAL A 8 -17.50 -10.53 6.68
C VAL A 8 -18.70 -10.54 5.72
N SER A 9 -19.59 -11.50 5.88
CA SER A 9 -20.91 -11.45 5.25
C SER A 9 -21.87 -10.73 6.20
N LYS A 10 -22.62 -9.76 5.68
CA LYS A 10 -23.66 -9.05 6.45
C LYS A 10 -24.62 -10.05 7.08
N THR A 11 -25.03 -9.70 8.29
CA THR A 11 -26.02 -10.34 9.15
C THR A 11 -26.99 -11.25 8.41
N ARG A 12 -26.98 -12.53 8.78
CA ARG A 12 -28.09 -13.43 8.47
C ARG A 12 -29.39 -12.84 9.07
N LYS A 13 -30.55 -13.25 8.55
CA LYS A 13 -31.88 -12.76 9.00
C LYS A 13 -32.14 -12.87 10.51
N ASP A 14 -31.33 -13.67 11.21
CA ASP A 14 -31.33 -13.96 12.65
C ASP A 14 -30.44 -13.01 13.48
N GLY A 15 -29.77 -12.02 12.87
CA GLY A 15 -28.94 -11.05 13.59
C GLY A 15 -27.50 -11.51 13.87
N HIS A 16 -27.09 -12.68 13.37
CA HIS A 16 -25.71 -13.17 13.52
C HIS A 16 -24.84 -12.80 12.31
N GLY A 17 -23.65 -12.22 12.57
CA GLY A 17 -22.60 -12.02 11.57
C GLY A 17 -21.78 -13.29 11.37
N THR A 18 -21.36 -13.59 10.13
CA THR A 18 -20.45 -14.71 9.83
C THR A 18 -19.14 -14.18 9.25
N VAL A 19 -18.02 -14.71 9.73
CA VAL A 19 -16.69 -14.50 9.14
C VAL A 19 -16.25 -15.82 8.51
N SER A 20 -15.97 -15.81 7.20
CA SER A 20 -15.40 -16.96 6.51
C SER A 20 -13.94 -16.68 6.17
N MET A 21 -13.09 -17.67 6.34
CA MET A 21 -11.69 -17.59 5.94
C MET A 21 -11.59 -17.71 4.42
N VAL A 22 -10.95 -16.72 3.79
CA VAL A 22 -10.71 -16.72 2.33
C VAL A 22 -9.28 -16.29 2.05
N ASP A 23 -8.77 -16.68 0.87
CA ASP A 23 -7.52 -16.12 0.36
C ASP A 23 -7.76 -14.64 0.02
N PRO A 24 -6.97 -13.72 0.59
CA PRO A 24 -7.18 -12.31 0.35
C PRO A 24 -6.72 -11.90 -1.04
N THR A 25 -7.48 -11.05 -1.70
CA THR A 25 -7.02 -10.36 -2.91
C THR A 25 -5.91 -9.36 -2.55
N PRO A 26 -5.06 -8.96 -3.51
CA PRO A 26 -4.08 -7.88 -3.30
C PRO A 26 -4.73 -6.59 -2.76
N ALA A 27 -5.95 -6.28 -3.20
CA ALA A 27 -6.71 -5.13 -2.70
C ALA A 27 -7.08 -5.26 -1.22
N GLN A 28 -7.54 -6.45 -0.79
CA GLN A 28 -7.87 -6.72 0.62
C GLN A 28 -6.63 -6.69 1.51
N LEU A 29 -5.50 -7.21 1.01
CA LEU A 29 -4.21 -7.08 1.69
C LEU A 29 -3.80 -5.60 1.82
N GLY A 30 -3.93 -4.82 0.75
CA GLY A 30 -3.61 -3.39 0.76
C GLY A 30 -4.48 -2.59 1.70
N LEU A 31 -5.79 -2.87 1.77
CA LEU A 31 -6.70 -2.23 2.72
C LEU A 31 -6.34 -2.60 4.17
N SER A 32 -6.03 -3.88 4.40
CA SER A 32 -5.63 -4.37 5.73
C SER A 32 -4.32 -3.73 6.18
N TYR A 33 -3.34 -3.64 5.29
CA TYR A 33 -2.07 -2.94 5.52
C TYR A 33 -2.31 -1.45 5.80
N ALA A 34 -3.11 -0.78 4.97
CA ALA A 34 -3.42 0.64 5.11
C ALA A 34 -4.23 0.99 6.36
N ALA A 35 -4.93 0.01 6.95
CA ALA A 35 -5.63 0.18 8.22
C ALA A 35 -4.66 0.31 9.41
N CYS A 36 -3.44 -0.23 9.31
CA CYS A 36 -2.42 -0.13 10.35
C CYS A 36 -1.63 1.19 10.30
N MET A 37 -1.70 1.92 9.19
CA MET A 37 -0.94 3.15 8.97
C MET A 37 -1.58 4.33 9.71
N LYS A 38 -0.73 5.22 10.25
CA LYS A 38 -1.11 6.45 10.94
C LYS A 38 -0.38 7.65 10.33
N THR A 39 -0.96 8.83 10.41
CA THR A 39 -0.28 10.06 10.00
C THR A 39 -0.87 11.22 10.76
N ASP A 40 -0.03 12.12 11.23
CA ASP A 40 -0.39 13.38 11.88
C ASP A 40 -0.48 14.54 10.86
N ARG A 41 -0.17 14.27 9.60
CA ARG A 41 -0.16 15.27 8.54
C ARG A 41 -1.57 15.69 8.17
N GLU A 42 -1.79 16.99 8.03
CA GLU A 42 -3.08 17.57 7.62
C GLU A 42 -3.55 17.08 6.24
N ASP A 43 -2.62 16.74 5.34
CA ASP A 43 -2.93 16.21 4.02
C ASP A 43 -3.29 14.71 4.00
N GLY A 44 -3.20 14.02 5.15
CA GLY A 44 -3.49 12.60 5.28
C GLY A 44 -2.54 11.68 4.52
N LEU A 45 -1.37 12.20 4.11
CA LEU A 45 -0.35 11.43 3.38
C LEU A 45 0.67 10.81 4.33
N TYR A 46 1.41 9.83 3.81
CA TYR A 46 2.41 9.05 4.53
C TYR A 46 3.75 9.24 3.85
N THR A 47 4.80 9.52 4.62
CA THR A 47 6.14 9.62 4.08
C THR A 47 6.59 8.23 3.61
N THR A 48 7.18 8.14 2.43
CA THR A 48 7.60 6.85 1.86
C THR A 48 9.02 6.96 1.32
N VAL A 49 9.93 6.18 1.87
CA VAL A 49 11.27 6.00 1.32
C VAL A 49 11.25 4.86 0.30
N VAL A 50 11.77 5.14 -0.90
CA VAL A 50 11.89 4.14 -1.96
C VAL A 50 13.33 3.65 -1.97
N CYS A 51 13.52 2.34 -1.85
CA CYS A 51 14.82 1.71 -1.74
C CYS A 51 15.03 0.63 -2.81
N THR A 52 16.27 0.39 -3.19
CA THR A 52 16.68 -0.81 -3.93
C THR A 52 16.58 -2.05 -3.03
N ARG A 53 16.73 -3.25 -3.63
CA ARG A 53 16.80 -4.51 -2.86
C ARG A 53 18.01 -4.59 -1.93
N SER A 54 19.09 -3.86 -2.23
CA SER A 54 20.28 -3.70 -1.40
C SER A 54 20.10 -2.67 -0.26
N GLY A 55 18.98 -1.94 -0.25
CA GLY A 55 18.66 -0.95 0.79
C GLY A 55 19.08 0.48 0.46
N GLU A 56 19.65 0.74 -0.71
CA GLU A 56 20.03 2.10 -1.13
C GLU A 56 18.76 2.92 -1.40
N ALA A 57 18.69 4.13 -0.85
CA ALA A 57 17.57 5.01 -1.10
C ALA A 57 17.62 5.59 -2.53
N LEU A 58 16.53 5.39 -3.29
CA LEU A 58 16.31 5.95 -4.62
C LEU A 58 15.59 7.30 -4.57
N GLY A 59 14.85 7.56 -3.49
CA GLY A 59 14.16 8.83 -3.31
C GLY A 59 13.10 8.79 -2.21
N LEU A 60 12.55 9.96 -1.94
CA LEU A 60 11.45 10.17 -1.01
C LEU A 60 10.19 10.59 -1.77
N VAL A 61 9.08 9.95 -1.44
CA VAL A 61 7.77 10.23 -2.04
C VAL A 61 6.70 10.24 -0.94
N TYR A 62 5.46 10.54 -1.32
CA TYR A 62 4.32 10.49 -0.42
C TYR A 62 3.36 9.41 -0.90
N SER A 63 2.77 8.67 0.02
CA SER A 63 1.72 7.70 -0.25
C SER A 63 0.41 8.17 0.37
N SER A 64 -0.71 7.81 -0.25
CA SER A 64 -2.03 7.76 0.37
C SER A 64 -2.44 6.30 0.55
N LYS A 65 -3.53 6.03 1.30
CA LYS A 65 -4.07 4.66 1.44
C LYS A 65 -4.43 4.07 0.08
N GLU A 66 -5.01 4.87 -0.81
CA GLU A 66 -5.35 4.47 -2.18
C GLU A 66 -4.11 4.12 -3.00
N SER A 67 -3.01 4.86 -2.83
CA SER A 67 -1.76 4.55 -3.54
C SER A 67 -1.13 3.24 -3.09
N VAL A 68 -1.25 2.89 -1.80
CA VAL A 68 -0.75 1.62 -1.24
C VAL A 68 -1.55 0.44 -1.79
N VAL A 69 -2.88 0.55 -1.79
CA VAL A 69 -3.76 -0.46 -2.40
C VAL A 69 -3.40 -0.64 -3.87
N ALA A 70 -3.33 0.46 -4.63
CA ALA A 70 -3.01 0.42 -6.06
C ALA A 70 -1.61 -0.16 -6.34
N ALA A 71 -0.63 0.10 -5.48
CA ALA A 71 0.73 -0.45 -5.60
C ALA A 71 0.76 -1.97 -5.42
N LEU A 72 0.03 -2.47 -4.43
CA LEU A 72 -0.08 -3.91 -4.16
C LEU A 72 -0.90 -4.63 -5.23
N GLU A 73 -1.95 -3.99 -5.76
CA GLU A 73 -2.75 -4.53 -6.87
C GLU A 73 -1.94 -4.71 -8.16
N CYS A 74 -1.13 -3.71 -8.54
CA CYS A 74 -0.41 -3.76 -9.82
C CYS A 74 1.07 -4.17 -9.70
N GLY A 75 1.59 -4.37 -8.49
CA GLY A 75 2.99 -4.73 -8.25
C GLY A 75 4.00 -3.66 -8.69
N ARG A 76 3.60 -2.38 -8.68
CA ARG A 76 4.44 -1.25 -9.11
C ARG A 76 4.55 -0.16 -8.05
N GLY A 77 5.57 0.69 -8.18
CA GLY A 77 5.67 1.93 -7.42
C GLY A 77 4.52 2.87 -7.80
N VAL A 78 3.50 2.94 -6.94
CA VAL A 78 2.37 3.87 -7.03
C VAL A 78 2.36 4.73 -5.78
N TYR A 79 2.32 6.04 -5.99
CA TYR A 79 2.47 7.05 -4.95
C TYR A 79 1.35 8.10 -5.08
N TYR A 80 1.29 9.03 -4.15
CA TYR A 80 0.46 10.22 -4.25
C TYR A 80 1.31 11.42 -4.65
N SER A 81 0.95 12.05 -5.77
CA SER A 81 1.57 13.30 -6.19
C SER A 81 0.83 14.48 -5.59
N ARG A 82 1.50 15.22 -4.69
CA ARG A 82 0.94 16.43 -4.07
C ARG A 82 0.65 17.54 -5.07
N SER A 83 1.48 17.69 -6.09
CA SER A 83 1.28 18.70 -7.14
C SER A 83 0.15 18.33 -8.09
N ARG A 84 0.00 17.04 -8.44
CA ARG A 84 -1.10 16.55 -9.29
C ARG A 84 -2.38 16.25 -8.52
N LYS A 85 -2.32 16.30 -7.17
CA LYS A 85 -3.42 15.97 -6.24
C LYS A 85 -4.08 14.62 -6.55
N GLY A 86 -3.26 13.59 -6.79
CA GLY A 86 -3.78 12.28 -7.16
C GLY A 86 -2.70 11.21 -7.30
N LEU A 87 -3.14 10.02 -7.71
CA LEU A 87 -2.26 8.86 -7.89
C LEU A 87 -1.22 9.13 -8.98
N TRP A 88 0.01 8.72 -8.69
CA TRP A 88 1.12 8.75 -9.61
C TRP A 88 1.78 7.38 -9.65
N ARG A 89 1.60 6.69 -10.78
CA ARG A 89 2.27 5.42 -11.06
C ARG A 89 3.64 5.74 -11.69
N LYS A 90 4.72 5.45 -10.96
CA LYS A 90 6.07 5.82 -11.38
C LYS A 90 6.42 5.16 -12.72
N GLY A 91 6.89 5.98 -13.65
CA GLY A 91 7.33 5.56 -14.98
C GLY A 91 6.27 5.63 -16.07
N ASP A 92 4.99 5.89 -15.77
CA ASP A 92 3.92 5.91 -16.80
C ASP A 92 4.19 6.93 -17.92
N THR A 93 4.87 8.04 -17.60
CA THR A 93 5.27 9.04 -18.60
C THR A 93 6.70 8.84 -19.12
N SER A 94 7.62 8.35 -18.28
CA SER A 94 9.06 8.36 -18.58
C SER A 94 9.62 6.99 -19.00
N GLY A 95 8.84 5.91 -18.94
CA GLY A 95 9.33 4.53 -19.11
C GLY A 95 10.13 3.96 -17.93
N HIS A 96 10.60 4.83 -17.02
CA HIS A 96 11.35 4.42 -15.84
C HIS A 96 10.49 3.82 -14.73
N TYR A 97 10.11 2.55 -14.88
CA TYR A 97 9.20 1.83 -14.01
C TYR A 97 9.87 1.29 -12.73
N GLN A 98 9.08 1.18 -11.67
CA GLN A 98 9.48 0.52 -10.43
C GLN A 98 8.61 -0.71 -10.20
N THR A 99 9.22 -1.88 -10.15
CA THR A 99 8.56 -3.12 -9.70
C THR A 99 8.66 -3.20 -8.18
N LEU A 100 7.51 -3.34 -7.51
CA LEU A 100 7.43 -3.44 -6.05
C LEU A 100 7.71 -4.87 -5.60
N HIS A 101 8.66 -5.04 -4.67
CA HIS A 101 9.00 -6.35 -4.08
C HIS A 101 8.56 -6.49 -2.63
N ARG A 102 8.61 -5.39 -1.87
CA ARG A 102 8.28 -5.39 -0.45
C ARG A 102 7.81 -4.02 -0.01
N LEU A 103 6.88 -4.03 0.91
CA LEU A 103 6.39 -2.86 1.61
C LEU A 103 6.60 -3.08 3.12
N ASP A 104 7.31 -2.16 3.77
CA ASP A 104 7.49 -2.17 5.22
C ASP A 104 6.85 -0.94 5.85
N LEU A 105 6.37 -1.11 7.08
CA LEU A 105 5.85 -0.07 7.97
C LEU A 105 6.89 0.10 9.08
N ASP A 106 7.13 1.32 9.53
CA ASP A 106 8.02 1.57 10.67
C ASP A 106 7.34 1.27 12.02
N CYS A 107 8.02 1.58 13.13
CA CYS A 107 7.68 1.05 14.45
C CYS A 107 6.44 1.69 15.08
N ASP A 108 6.12 2.94 14.76
CA ASP A 108 4.93 3.67 15.18
C ASP A 108 3.86 3.77 14.07
N GLY A 109 4.27 3.51 12.83
CA GLY A 109 3.40 3.24 11.70
C GLY A 109 3.06 4.47 10.88
N ASP A 110 3.94 5.48 10.89
CA ASP A 110 3.74 6.74 10.16
C ASP A 110 4.61 6.90 8.91
N ALA A 111 5.58 6.01 8.71
CA ALA A 111 6.40 5.97 7.51
C ALA A 111 6.43 4.59 6.84
N LEU A 112 6.55 4.62 5.51
CA LEU A 112 6.63 3.43 4.66
C LEU A 112 8.02 3.29 4.05
N ARG A 113 8.43 2.04 3.81
CA ARG A 113 9.54 1.71 2.91
C ARG A 113 9.06 0.84 1.76
N PHE A 114 9.21 1.35 0.55
CA PHE A 114 9.01 0.58 -0.68
C PHE A 114 10.36 0.01 -1.12
N THR A 115 10.50 -1.32 -1.14
CA THR A 115 11.65 -1.98 -1.77
C THR A 115 11.30 -2.30 -3.21
N VAL A 116 12.04 -1.74 -4.16
CA VAL A 116 11.74 -1.83 -5.59
C VAL A 116 12.95 -2.24 -6.44
N THR A 117 12.67 -2.70 -7.66
CA THR A 117 13.65 -2.67 -8.75
C THR A 117 13.25 -1.57 -9.73
N GLN A 118 14.15 -0.62 -9.95
CA GLN A 118 14.01 0.44 -10.95
C GLN A 118 14.54 -0.06 -12.30
N ARG A 119 13.77 0.13 -13.37
CA ARG A 119 14.19 -0.02 -14.76
C ARG A 119 13.97 1.28 -15.50
#